data_AF-A0A7C1IE83-F1
#
_entry.id   AF-A0A7C1IE83-F1
#
_cell.length_a   1.000
_cell.length_b   1.000
_cell.length_c   1.000
_cell.angle_alpha   90.00
_cell.angle_beta   90.00
_cell.angle_gamma   90.00
#
_symmetry.space_group_name_H-M   'P 1'
#
loop_
_entity.id
_entity.type
_entity.pdbx_description
1 polymer ?
#
loop_
_entity_poly.entity_id
_entity_poly.type
_entity_poly.pdbx_seq_one_letter_code
_entity_poly.pdbx_strand_id
1 'polypeptide(L)'
;MTKKVKTREVEKGLYDNYLKKAREFMNAAESSLRQRDFNSTAASAIHAGISYVDALCVFSLKKRFAGEKHENVVNLVKTIPVLTVDLGYETRPPAD
;
A
#
# COMPACT_ATOMS: atom_id res chain seq x y z
N MET A 1 -18.94 -13.75 -6.54
CA MET A 1 -18.34 -12.67 -7.36
C MET A 1 -17.14 -12.07 -6.64
N THR A 2 -15.92 -12.42 -7.05
CA THR A 2 -14.68 -11.83 -6.52
C THR A 2 -14.60 -10.36 -6.96
N LYS A 3 -14.69 -9.41 -6.02
CA LYS A 3 -14.54 -7.98 -6.32
C LYS A 3 -13.17 -7.77 -6.96
N LYS A 4 -13.13 -7.41 -8.25
CA LYS A 4 -11.89 -7.01 -8.92
C LYS A 4 -11.30 -5.81 -8.17
N VAL A 5 -10.07 -5.95 -7.70
CA VAL A 5 -9.33 -4.87 -7.05
C VAL A 5 -9.14 -3.75 -8.07
N LYS A 6 -9.73 -2.58 -7.80
CA LYS A 6 -9.60 -1.41 -8.68
C LYS A 6 -8.15 -0.93 -8.61
N THR A 7 -7.48 -0.97 -9.76
CA THR A 7 -6.07 -0.57 -9.89
C THR A 7 -5.93 0.50 -10.95
N ARG A 8 -4.80 1.22 -10.92
CA ARG A 8 -4.39 2.16 -11.96
C ARG A 8 -2.96 1.84 -12.38
N GLU A 9 -2.71 1.85 -13.68
CA GLU A 9 -1.36 1.74 -14.24
C GLU A 9 -0.54 2.98 -13.86
N VAL A 10 0.72 2.75 -13.48
CA VAL A 10 1.65 3.79 -13.08
C VAL A 10 3.03 3.42 -13.62
N GLU A 11 3.72 4.40 -14.20
CA GLU A 11 5.09 4.21 -14.65
C GLU A 11 5.99 3.80 -13.46
N LYS A 12 6.78 2.73 -13.66
CA LYS A 12 7.67 2.18 -12.61
C LYS A 12 8.54 3.25 -11.97
N GLY A 13 9.10 4.17 -12.76
CA GLY A 13 9.98 5.24 -12.29
C GLY A 13 9.33 6.19 -11.27
N LEU A 14 8.00 6.25 -11.22
CA LEU A 14 7.28 7.12 -10.29
C LEU A 14 7.18 6.54 -8.87
N TYR A 15 7.69 5.33 -8.60
CA TYR A 15 7.69 4.73 -7.26
C TYR A 15 8.36 5.63 -6.21
N ASP A 16 9.39 6.40 -6.58
CA ASP A 16 10.09 7.29 -5.65
C ASP A 16 9.22 8.45 -5.16
N ASN A 17 8.24 8.91 -5.96
CA ASN A 17 7.27 9.90 -5.50
C ASN A 17 6.42 9.37 -4.35
N TYR A 18 6.06 8.09 -4.39
CA TYR A 18 5.31 7.43 -3.31
C TYR A 18 6.19 7.19 -2.09
N LEU A 19 7.48 6.86 -2.27
CA LEU A 19 8.44 6.77 -1.17
C LEU A 19 8.65 8.13 -0.49
N LYS A 20 8.79 9.20 -1.26
CA LYS A 20 8.90 10.56 -0.72
C LYS A 20 7.68 10.91 0.11
N LYS A 21 6.48 10.67 -0.41
CA LYS A 21 5.21 10.89 0.30
C LYS A 21 5.12 10.05 1.58
N ALA A 22 5.54 8.79 1.54
CA ALA A 22 5.56 7.92 2.71
C ALA A 22 6.47 8.47 3.82
N ARG A 23 7.66 8.96 3.46
CA ARG A 23 8.59 9.60 4.39
C ARG A 23 8.04 10.90 4.99
N GLU A 24 7.38 11.73 4.19
CA GLU A 24 6.74 12.97 4.66
C GLU A 24 5.66 12.67 5.72
N PHE A 25 4.81 11.66 5.49
CA PHE A 25 3.82 11.23 6.48
C PHE A 25 4.44 10.61 7.73
N MET A 26 5.52 9.84 7.58
CA MET A 26 6.23 9.28 8.73
C MET A 26 6.81 10.40 9.62
N ASN A 27 7.46 11.39 9.00
CA ASN A 27 7.97 12.56 9.72
C ASN A 27 6.85 13.32 10.43
N ALA A 28 5.68 13.45 9.81
CA ALA A 28 4.49 14.07 10.42
C ALA A 28 3.95 13.24 11.61
N ALA A 29 3.92 11.91 11.49
CA ALA A 29 3.52 11.01 12.56
C ALA A 29 4.45 11.14 13.77
N GLU A 30 5.77 11.11 13.55
CA GLU A 30 6.76 11.27 14.62
C GLU A 30 6.67 12.65 15.29
N SER A 31 6.46 13.71 14.50
CA SER A 31 6.31 15.06 15.02
C SER A 31 5.04 15.23 15.85
N SER A 32 3.94 14.63 15.42
CA SER A 32 2.67 14.61 16.15
C SER A 32 2.77 13.79 17.45
N LEU A 33 3.51 12.67 17.40
CA LEU A 33 3.71 11.81 18.57
C LEU A 33 4.47 12.55 19.66
N ARG A 34 5.52 13.31 19.30
CA ARG A 34 6.26 14.17 20.25
C ARG A 34 5.37 15.23 20.91
N GLN A 35 4.34 15.69 20.21
CA GLN A 35 3.35 16.65 20.70
C GLN A 35 2.19 15.99 21.46
N ARG A 36 2.14 14.66 21.51
CA ARG A 36 1.02 13.85 22.06
C ARG A 36 -0.30 14.03 21.31
N ASP A 37 -0.24 14.43 20.05
CA ASP A 37 -1.37 14.53 19.14
C ASP A 37 -1.68 13.15 18.54
N PHE A 38 -2.30 12.28 19.34
CA PHE A 38 -2.45 10.86 19.00
C PHE A 38 -3.31 10.62 17.75
N ASN A 39 -4.35 11.41 17.53
CA ASN A 39 -5.19 11.29 16.33
C ASN A 39 -4.38 11.60 15.06
N SER A 40 -3.63 12.71 15.07
CA SER A 40 -2.75 13.11 13.97
C SER A 40 -1.63 12.10 13.74
N THR A 41 -1.09 11.54 14.82
CA THR A 41 -0.07 10.48 14.78
C THR A 41 -0.60 9.25 14.06
N ALA A 42 -1.75 8.73 14.49
CA ALA A 42 -2.34 7.52 13.92
C ALA A 42 -2.72 7.71 12.44
N ALA A 43 -3.37 8.83 12.12
CA ALA A 43 -3.74 9.14 10.74
C ALA A 43 -2.50 9.24 9.82
N SER A 44 -1.46 9.95 10.26
CA SER A 44 -0.22 10.11 9.50
C SER A 44 0.50 8.77 9.32
N ALA A 45 0.58 7.93 10.35
CA ALA A 45 1.21 6.62 10.27
C ALA A 45 0.50 5.68 9.27
N ILE A 46 -0.84 5.66 9.26
CA ILE A 46 -1.63 4.89 8.29
C ILE A 46 -1.33 5.37 6.86
N HIS A 47 -1.30 6.69 6.64
CA HIS A 47 -0.99 7.25 5.33
C HIS A 47 0.46 6.97 4.88
N ALA A 48 1.41 6.90 5.81
CA ALA A 48 2.78 6.47 5.54
C ALA A 48 2.79 5.01 5.04
N GLY A 49 2.12 4.09 5.76
CA GLY A 49 2.03 2.68 5.39
C GLY A 49 1.39 2.46 4.01
N ILE A 50 0.27 3.15 3.72
CA ILE A 50 -0.38 3.09 2.41
C ILE A 50 0.56 3.58 1.30
N SER A 51 1.29 4.68 1.54
CA SER A 51 2.20 5.24 0.55
C SER A 51 3.41 4.33 0.29
N TYR A 52 3.94 3.65 1.32
CA TYR A 52 4.96 2.61 1.15
C TYR A 52 4.45 1.44 0.32
N VAL A 53 3.23 0.99 0.60
CA VAL A 53 2.58 -0.08 -0.17
C VAL A 53 2.38 0.33 -1.63
N ASP A 54 1.93 1.57 -1.90
CA ASP A 54 1.80 2.07 -3.26
C ASP A 54 3.16 2.09 -3.97
N ALA A 55 4.23 2.53 -3.30
CA ALA A 55 5.58 2.49 -3.87
C ALA A 55 6.01 1.07 -4.26
N LEU A 56 5.78 0.10 -3.36
CA LEU A 56 6.09 -1.30 -3.59
C LEU A 56 5.28 -1.88 -4.78
N CYS A 57 3.98 -1.58 -4.83
CA CYS A 57 3.11 -2.01 -5.93
C CYS A 57 3.53 -1.38 -7.27
N VAL A 58 3.87 -0.09 -7.31
CA VAL A 58 4.33 0.58 -8.53
C VAL A 58 5.66 -0.01 -9.00
N PHE A 59 6.60 -0.23 -8.07
CA PHE A 59 7.90 -0.80 -8.40
C PHE A 59 7.79 -2.25 -8.94
N SER A 60 6.95 -3.06 -8.30
CA SER A 60 6.86 -4.51 -8.56
C SER A 60 5.87 -4.88 -9.66
N LEU A 61 4.75 -4.13 -9.75
CA LEU A 61 3.60 -4.47 -10.58
C LEU A 61 3.28 -3.41 -11.65
N LYS A 62 3.94 -2.24 -11.63
CA LYS A 62 3.59 -1.05 -12.43
C LYS A 62 2.15 -0.58 -12.21
N LYS A 63 1.59 -0.88 -11.03
CA LYS A 63 0.20 -0.63 -10.66
C LYS A 63 0.12 -0.10 -9.24
N ARG A 64 -0.91 0.68 -8.95
CA ARG A 64 -1.30 1.01 -7.58
C ARG A 64 -2.80 0.81 -7.36
N PHE A 65 -3.21 0.77 -6.09
CA PHE A 65 -4.61 0.66 -5.74
C PHE A 65 -5.34 1.98 -6.04
N ALA A 66 -6.57 1.88 -6.53
CA ALA A 66 -7.40 3.01 -6.96
C ALA A 66 -8.85 2.93 -6.45
N GLY A 67 -9.11 2.09 -5.44
CA GLY A 67 -10.41 2.02 -4.76
C GLY A 67 -10.49 2.95 -3.55
N GLU A 68 -11.70 3.14 -3.03
CA GLU A 68 -11.99 4.06 -1.91
C GLU A 68 -11.64 3.48 -0.55
N LYS A 69 -11.70 2.15 -0.42
CA LYS A 69 -11.41 1.46 0.83
C LYS A 69 -9.93 1.10 0.92
N HIS A 70 -9.20 1.82 1.74
CA HIS A 70 -7.76 1.64 1.95
C HIS A 70 -7.38 0.22 2.41
N GLU A 71 -8.26 -0.48 3.13
CA GLU A 71 -8.08 -1.89 3.54
C GLU A 71 -7.84 -2.85 2.35
N ASN A 72 -8.37 -2.50 1.17
CA ASN A 72 -8.24 -3.33 -0.02
C ASN A 72 -6.87 -3.20 -0.70
N VAL A 73 -6.01 -2.28 -0.26
CA VAL A 73 -4.62 -2.20 -0.73
C VAL A 73 -3.87 -3.50 -0.43
N VAL A 74 -4.21 -4.17 0.68
CA VAL A 74 -3.64 -5.47 1.09
C VAL A 74 -3.88 -6.54 0.03
N ASN A 75 -5.02 -6.51 -0.66
CA ASN A 75 -5.32 -7.46 -1.72
C ASN A 75 -4.43 -7.25 -2.96
N LEU A 76 -3.97 -6.02 -3.23
CA LEU A 76 -3.01 -5.75 -4.29
C LEU A 76 -1.60 -6.19 -3.87
N VAL A 77 -1.20 -5.92 -2.62
CA VAL A 77 0.10 -6.34 -2.07
C VAL A 77 0.31 -7.85 -2.19
N LYS A 78 -0.74 -8.65 -1.93
CA LYS A 78 -0.71 -10.10 -2.09
C LYS A 78 -0.39 -10.60 -3.51
N THR A 79 -0.47 -9.73 -4.52
CA THR A 79 -0.15 -10.09 -5.91
C THR A 79 1.31 -9.82 -6.28
N ILE A 80 2.12 -9.28 -5.37
CA ILE A 80 3.55 -9.05 -5.60
C ILE A 80 4.28 -10.40 -5.60
N PRO A 81 5.03 -10.76 -6.68
CA PRO A 81 5.63 -12.08 -6.84
C PRO A 81 6.58 -12.53 -5.71
N VAL A 82 7.26 -11.59 -5.04
CA VAL A 82 8.15 -11.90 -3.91
C VAL A 82 7.35 -12.31 -2.66
N LEU A 83 6.20 -11.69 -2.40
CA LEU A 83 5.37 -11.99 -1.22
C LEU A 83 4.52 -13.25 -1.41
N THR A 84 4.27 -13.68 -2.64
CA THR A 84 3.58 -14.94 -2.93
C THR A 84 4.42 -16.18 -2.63
N VAL A 85 5.76 -16.05 -2.63
CA VAL A 85 6.67 -17.16 -2.29
C VAL A 85 6.78 -17.34 -0.77
N ASP A 86 6.78 -16.26 0.00
CA ASP A 86 6.97 -16.31 1.47
C ASP A 86 5.69 -16.51 2.29
N LEU A 87 4.49 -16.20 1.76
CA LEU A 87 3.24 -16.28 2.53
C LEU A 87 2.46 -17.60 2.41
N GLY A 88 2.98 -18.61 1.68
CA GLY A 88 2.42 -19.97 1.69
C GLY A 88 0.93 -20.10 1.34
N TYR A 89 0.33 -19.10 0.68
CA TYR A 89 -1.06 -19.18 0.27
C TYR A 89 -1.14 -19.91 -1.06
N GLU A 90 -1.54 -21.18 -1.02
CA GLU A 90 -2.03 -21.89 -2.20
C GLU A 90 -3.12 -21.04 -2.86
N THR A 91 -2.90 -20.68 -4.13
CA THR A 91 -3.92 -20.07 -4.96
C THR A 91 -5.03 -21.10 -5.14
N ARG A 92 -6.05 -21.07 -4.28
CA ARG A 92 -7.24 -21.88 -4.48
C ARG A 92 -7.83 -21.50 -5.84
N PRO A 93 -7.98 -22.44 -6.80
CA PRO A 93 -8.57 -22.13 -8.09
C PRO A 93 -9.99 -21.59 -7.89
N PRO A 94 -10.46 -20.69 -8.79
CA PRO A 94 -11.82 -20.20 -8.72
C PRO A 94 -12.79 -21.39 -8.75
N ALA A 95 -13.70 -21.45 -7.78
CA ALA A 95 -14.74 -22.47 -7.74
C ALA A 95 -15.66 -22.31 -8.95
N ASP A 96 -15.87 -23.42 -9.65
CA ASP A 96 -16.73 -23.64 -10.81
C ASP A 96 -18.17 -23.11 -10.62
#